data_AF-A0A945FTG9-F1
#
_entry.id   AF-A0A945FTG9-F1
#
_cell.length_a   1.000
_cell.length_b   1.000
_cell.length_c   1.000
_cell.angle_alpha   90.00
_cell.angle_beta   90.00
_cell.angle_gamma   90.00
#
_symmetry.space_group_name_H-M   'P 1'
#
loop_
_entity.id
_entity.type
_entity.pdbx_description
1 polymer ?
#
loop_
_entity_poly.entity_id
_entity_poly.type
_entity_poly.pdbx_seq_one_letter_code
_entity_poly.pdbx_strand_id
1 'polypeptide(L)' 'PPAIRWLQSMVEPVLSRIRKVIPPIAGIDVSVIAALLLIEMIRSFILY' A
#
# COMPACT_ATOMS: atom_id res chain seq x y z
N PRO A 1 -18.13 5.96 -2.20
CA PRO A 1 -19.07 4.92 -2.72
C PRO A 1 -18.82 3.56 -2.04
N PRO A 2 -19.83 2.68 -1.95
CA PRO A 2 -19.71 1.37 -1.29
C PRO A 2 -18.57 0.52 -1.86
N ALA A 3 -18.35 0.53 -3.17
CA ALA A 3 -17.25 -0.18 -3.83
C ALA A 3 -15.85 0.26 -3.35
N ILE A 4 -15.64 1.56 -3.14
CA ILE A 4 -14.35 2.09 -2.65
C ILE A 4 -14.07 1.59 -1.23
N ARG A 5 -15.08 1.58 -0.36
CA ARG A 5 -14.93 1.11 1.03
C ARG A 5 -14.62 -0.40 1.09
N TRP A 6 -15.24 -1.17 0.20
CA TRP A 6 -14.95 -2.59 0.07
C TRP A 6 -13.50 -2.82 -0.39
N LEU A 7 -13.05 -2.12 -1.44
CA LEU A 7 -11.65 -2.19 -1.89
C LEU A 7 -10.68 -1.75 -0.79
N GLN A 8 -10.98 -0.67 -0.08
CA GLN A 8 -10.18 -0.19 1.04
C GLN A 8 -10.03 -1.27 2.11
N SER A 9 -11.11 -1.96 2.48
CA SER A 9 -11.07 -3.03 3.49
C SER A 9 -10.14 -4.19 3.09
N MET A 10 -9.96 -4.44 1.79
CA MET A 10 -9.07 -5.48 1.28
C MET A 10 -7.59 -5.07 1.38
N VAL A 11 -7.27 -3.81 1.09
CA VAL A 11 -5.89 -3.31 1.09
C VAL A 11 -5.42 -2.85 2.48
N GLU A 12 -6.36 -2.47 3.36
CA GLU A 12 -6.09 -2.00 4.72
C GLU A 12 -5.19 -2.91 5.58
N PRO A 13 -5.30 -4.25 5.59
CA PRO A 13 -4.37 -5.09 6.36
C PRO A 13 -2.91 -4.94 5.91
N VAL A 14 -2.67 -4.71 4.61
CA VAL A 14 -1.32 -4.49 4.06
C VAL A 14 -0.88 -3.05 4.35
N LEU A 15 -1.72 -2.06 4.04
CA LEU A 15 -1.40 -0.65 4.25
C LEU A 15 -1.20 -0.34 5.74
N SER A 16 -2.01 -0.86 6.65
CA SER A 16 -1.87 -0.67 8.10
C SER A 16 -0.57 -1.25 8.65
N ARG A 17 -0.02 -2.32 8.05
CA ARG A 17 1.31 -2.84 8.40
C ARG A 17 2.41 -1.88 7.94
N ILE A 18 2.31 -1.36 6.73
CA ILE A 18 3.27 -0.39 6.19
C ILE A 18 3.23 0.92 6.97
N ARG A 19 2.03 1.41 7.33
CA ARG A 19 1.82 2.62 8.14
C ARG A 19 2.44 2.56 9.54
N LYS A 20 2.70 1.35 10.08
CA LYS A 20 3.44 1.17 11.34
C LYS A 20 4.92 1.51 11.20
N VAL A 21 5.47 1.40 9.99
CA VAL A 21 6.88 1.70 9.69
C VAL A 21 7.01 3.11 9.13
N ILE A 22 6.14 3.48 8.20
CA ILE A 22 6.12 4.80 7.55
C ILE A 22 4.77 5.45 7.85
N PRO A 23 4.67 6.28 8.91
CA PRO A 23 3.41 6.96 9.22
C PRO A 23 2.99 7.89 8.07
N PRO A 24 1.71 8.26 7.98
CA PRO A 24 1.25 9.21 6.98
C PRO A 24 2.00 10.53 7.13
N ILE A 25 2.65 11.01 6.06
CA ILE A 25 3.36 12.28 6.05
C ILE A 25 2.42 13.34 5.48
N ALA A 26 2.18 14.41 6.24
CA ALA A 26 1.33 15.53 5.84
C ALA A 26 -0.11 15.14 5.41
N GLY A 27 -0.67 14.07 5.99
CA GLY A 27 -2.02 13.59 5.66
C GLY A 27 -2.11 12.81 4.32
N ILE A 28 -0.98 12.60 3.65
CA ILE A 28 -0.88 11.77 2.45
C ILE A 28 -0.61 10.33 2.88
N ASP A 29 -1.34 9.37 2.29
CA ASP A 29 -1.15 7.96 2.56
C ASP A 29 0.04 7.38 1.76
N VAL A 30 1.24 7.68 2.25
CA VAL A 30 2.52 7.22 1.67
C VAL A 30 2.59 5.69 1.61
N SER A 31 1.80 4.99 2.44
CA SER A 31 1.79 3.53 2.45
C SER A 31 1.33 2.91 1.13
N VAL A 32 0.47 3.60 0.36
CA VAL A 32 0.02 3.14 -0.96
C VAL A 32 1.17 3.14 -1.96
N ILE A 33 1.95 4.23 -1.98
CA ILE A 33 3.11 4.35 -2.88
C ILE A 33 4.16 3.30 -2.54
N ALA A 34 4.43 3.12 -1.25
CA ALA A 34 5.36 2.10 -0.77
C ALA A 34 4.91 0.67 -1.14
N ALA A 35 3.61 0.37 -1.02
CA ALA A 35 3.06 -0.92 -1.41
C ALA A 35 3.23 -1.18 -2.92
N LEU A 36 2.93 -0.19 -3.77
CA LEU A 36 3.09 -0.30 -5.22
C LEU A 36 4.56 -0.49 -5.61
N LEU A 37 5.47 0.26 -4.98
CA LEU A 37 6.90 0.15 -5.24
C LEU A 37 7.46 -1.22 -4.84
N LEU A 38 7.02 -1.77 -3.71
CA LEU A 38 7.38 -3.14 -3.31
C LEU A 38 6.88 -4.19 -4.30
N ILE A 39 5.64 -4.04 -4.79
CA ILE A 39 5.08 -4.95 -5.80
C ILE A 39 5.92 -4.91 -7.08
N GLU A 40 6.29 -3.72 -7.56
CA GLU A 40 7.12 -3.57 -8.76
C GLU A 40 8.55 -4.07 -8.55
N MET A 41 9.13 -3.87 -7.36
CA MET A 41 10.43 -4.47 -7.02
C MET A 41 10.38 -5.99 -7.05
N ILE A 42 9.35 -6.61 -6.44
CA ILE A 42 9.17 -8.06 -6.46
C ILE A 42 8.99 -8.56 -7.89
N ARG A 43 8.13 -7.89 -8.68
CA ARG A 43 7.91 -8.20 -10.10
C ARG A 43 9.22 -8.14 -10.88
N SER A 44 9.96 -7.04 -10.78
CA SER A 44 11.23 -6.87 -11.49
C SER A 44 12.27 -7.89 -11.08
N PHE A 45 12.30 -8.28 -9.80
CA PHE A 45 13.22 -9.29 -9.30
C PHE A 45 12.87 -10.70 -9.80
N ILE A 46 11.59 -11.03 -9.91
CA ILE A 46 11.12 -12.33 -10.42
C ILE A 46 11.33 -12.46 -11.94
N LEU A 47 11.20 -11.35 -12.68
CA LEU A 47 11.32 -11.33 -14.14
C LEU A 47 12.77 -11.17 -14.66
N TYR A 48 13.75 -11.05 -13.75
CA TYR A 48 15.17 -11.02 -14.04
C TYR A 48 15.77 -12.42 -13.82
#